data_AF-A0A7C6MYH6-F1
#
_entry.id   AF-A0A7C6MYH6-F1
#
_cell.length_a   1.000
_cell.length_b   1.000
_cell.length_c   1.000
_cell.angle_alpha   90.00
_cell.angle_beta   90.00
_cell.angle_gamma   90.00
#
_symmetry.space_group_name_H-M   'P 1'
#
loop_
_entity.id
_entity.type
_entity.pdbx_description
1 polymer ?
#
loop_
_entity_poly.entity_id
_entity_poly.type
_entity_poly.pdbx_seq_one_letter_code
_entity_poly.pdbx_strand_id
1 'polypeptide(L)'
;MALNMMPKGLIKALVKHYKTKGKATTISLSISSATAYGTAAANYNFDKNTINLFIPAGASMWGSGSDPHSIIHEFGHMVQNALYGIYGSKKLKSEFTSLNGKIKYKDNINWNLVGDEYRDSFVNSYAATKFDEDFAETFAASIVGSEWMRGIYKENENSVIIKKSIYIKKLIEKQLKIKISQDDWEIYPQKPSKKYEGKLRFENTNFGVDFEDKDNYQYKIVVNDFYYYLREFWMNATQHTKDAWWEYNMSKDGRDHYEKTIRSAENEYDDFVNKYTSNRYEEIKMKRKDVALVLAGVAKHFSMKDISKEEVTALDCDGLTSKYKKAIEKVVNIGLMDVTKEGKFNPESYCSYEQFYYAIIKAYERVVDQ
;
A
#
# COMPACT_ATOMS: atom_id res chain seq x y z
N MET A 1 8.60 -8.49 2.54
CA MET A 1 7.70 -7.33 2.39
C MET A 1 7.94 -6.62 1.07
N ALA A 2 9.05 -5.88 0.90
CA ALA A 2 9.32 -5.07 -0.31
C ALA A 2 9.17 -5.80 -1.65
N LEU A 3 9.68 -7.04 -1.78
CA LEU A 3 9.60 -7.79 -3.04
C LEU A 3 8.16 -8.08 -3.50
N ASN A 4 7.18 -8.10 -2.57
CA ASN A 4 5.78 -8.31 -2.91
C ASN A 4 5.15 -7.07 -3.57
N MET A 5 5.76 -5.89 -3.38
CA MET A 5 5.33 -4.62 -3.99
C MET A 5 5.86 -4.45 -5.42
N MET A 6 6.90 -5.22 -5.81
CA MET A 6 7.50 -5.10 -7.14
C MET A 6 6.50 -5.49 -8.23
N PRO A 7 6.49 -4.78 -9.39
CA PRO A 7 5.63 -5.13 -10.50
C PRO A 7 5.75 -6.59 -10.93
N LYS A 8 4.61 -7.23 -11.16
CA LYS A 8 4.57 -8.66 -11.44
C LYS A 8 5.42 -9.01 -12.65
N GLY A 9 6.37 -9.92 -12.45
CA GLY A 9 7.29 -10.39 -13.50
C GLY A 9 8.54 -9.53 -13.71
N LEU A 10 8.64 -8.34 -13.10
CA LEU A 10 9.83 -7.48 -13.24
C LEU A 10 11.09 -8.16 -12.68
N ILE A 11 11.03 -8.69 -11.46
CA ILE A 11 12.16 -9.43 -10.85
C ILE A 11 12.60 -10.57 -11.78
N LYS A 12 11.66 -11.36 -12.30
CA LYS A 12 11.95 -12.46 -13.23
C LYS A 12 12.61 -11.97 -14.52
N ALA A 13 12.17 -10.84 -15.07
CA ALA A 13 12.75 -10.24 -16.26
C ALA A 13 14.19 -9.75 -16.01
N LEU A 14 14.45 -9.12 -14.86
CA LEU A 14 15.79 -8.68 -14.45
C LEU A 14 16.72 -9.88 -14.26
N VAL A 15 16.30 -10.91 -13.52
CA VAL A 15 17.08 -12.15 -13.34
C VAL A 15 17.43 -12.77 -14.68
N LYS A 16 16.46 -12.86 -15.61
CA LYS A 16 16.70 -13.36 -16.96
C LYS A 16 17.73 -12.49 -17.70
N HIS A 17 17.59 -11.17 -17.65
CA HIS A 17 18.51 -10.24 -18.31
C HIS A 17 19.95 -10.44 -17.83
N TYR A 18 20.20 -10.41 -16.52
CA TYR A 18 21.55 -10.54 -15.98
C TYR A 18 22.13 -11.94 -16.15
N LYS A 19 21.30 -12.99 -16.07
CA LYS A 19 21.73 -14.36 -16.36
C LYS A 19 22.28 -14.50 -17.79
N THR A 20 21.67 -13.84 -18.78
CA THR A 20 22.21 -13.86 -20.17
C THR A 20 23.56 -13.16 -20.32
N LYS A 21 23.96 -12.35 -19.33
CA LYS A 21 25.26 -11.68 -19.25
C LYS A 21 26.25 -12.39 -18.32
N GLY A 22 25.95 -13.63 -17.91
CA GLY A 22 26.80 -14.41 -17.01
C GLY A 22 26.82 -13.90 -15.56
N LYS A 23 25.87 -13.04 -15.16
CA LYS A 23 25.77 -12.51 -13.79
C LYS A 23 24.60 -13.13 -13.05
N ALA A 24 24.80 -13.46 -11.78
CA ALA A 24 23.72 -13.75 -10.85
C ALA A 24 23.05 -12.44 -10.39
N THR A 25 21.77 -12.49 -10.03
CA THR A 25 21.08 -11.40 -9.33
C THR A 25 21.06 -11.74 -7.85
N THR A 26 21.72 -10.92 -7.04
CA THR A 26 21.97 -11.23 -5.63
C THR A 26 21.45 -10.11 -4.73
N ILE A 27 20.89 -10.48 -3.58
CA ILE A 27 20.64 -9.56 -2.47
C ILE A 27 21.48 -10.07 -1.30
N SER A 28 22.37 -9.22 -0.79
CA SER A 28 23.22 -9.51 0.36
C SER A 28 22.71 -8.72 1.56
N LEU A 29 22.51 -9.38 2.69
CA LEU A 29 22.13 -8.76 3.94
C LEU A 29 23.31 -8.81 4.90
N SER A 30 23.69 -7.65 5.41
CA SER A 30 24.77 -7.53 6.40
C SER A 30 24.21 -6.88 7.65
N ILE A 31 24.13 -7.66 8.73
CA ILE A 31 23.88 -7.13 10.07
C ILE A 31 25.20 -6.59 10.58
N SER A 32 25.23 -5.34 11.03
CA SER A 32 26.46 -4.77 11.59
C SER A 32 26.21 -4.19 12.97
N SER A 33 27.15 -4.47 13.87
CA SER A 33 27.17 -3.98 15.25
C SER A 33 27.49 -2.49 15.37
N ALA A 34 27.84 -1.81 14.27
CA ALA A 34 28.12 -0.37 14.29
C ALA A 34 26.82 0.43 14.39
N THR A 35 26.67 1.16 15.50
CA THR A 35 25.54 2.05 15.83
C THR A 35 25.41 3.27 14.92
N ALA A 36 26.32 3.46 13.96
CA ALA A 36 26.24 4.49 12.94
C ALA A 36 27.02 4.05 11.69
N TYR A 37 26.34 3.57 10.64
CA TYR A 37 26.97 3.54 9.32
C TYR A 37 26.93 4.94 8.72
N GLY A 38 28.11 5.43 8.37
CA GLY A 38 28.35 6.81 8.01
C GLY A 38 28.10 7.20 6.55
N THR A 39 27.31 6.48 5.73
CA THR A 39 27.02 6.97 4.36
C THR A 39 25.70 6.51 3.69
N ALA A 40 25.19 5.30 3.91
CA ALA A 40 23.96 4.82 3.23
C ALA A 40 23.30 3.60 3.90
N ALA A 41 21.98 3.44 3.75
CA ALA A 41 21.21 2.28 4.24
C ALA A 41 21.33 1.04 3.33
N ALA A 42 21.56 1.25 2.03
CA ALA A 42 21.78 0.20 1.05
C ALA A 42 22.70 0.71 -0.08
N ASN A 43 23.17 -0.19 -0.94
CA ASN A 43 23.76 0.17 -2.22
C ASN A 43 23.60 -0.94 -3.27
N TYR A 44 23.60 -0.55 -4.54
CA TYR A 44 23.65 -1.45 -5.68
C TYR A 44 25.04 -1.49 -6.32
N ASN A 45 25.65 -2.67 -6.36
CA ASN A 45 26.91 -2.91 -7.03
C ASN A 45 26.69 -3.35 -8.48
N PHE A 46 26.96 -2.45 -9.42
CA PHE A 46 26.79 -2.64 -10.87
C PHE A 46 27.63 -3.79 -11.45
N ASP A 47 28.84 -3.98 -10.94
CA ASP A 47 29.77 -5.00 -11.42
C ASP A 47 29.31 -6.39 -11.05
N LYS A 48 28.89 -6.57 -9.79
CA LYS A 48 28.44 -7.86 -9.25
C LYS A 48 26.95 -8.13 -9.48
N ASN A 49 26.16 -7.10 -9.85
CA ASN A 49 24.69 -7.15 -9.87
C ASN A 49 24.12 -7.62 -8.52
N THR A 50 24.60 -6.95 -7.46
CA THR A 50 24.26 -7.26 -6.08
C THR A 50 23.68 -6.03 -5.39
N ILE A 51 22.51 -6.17 -4.79
CA ILE A 51 21.98 -5.21 -3.82
C ILE A 51 22.55 -5.57 -2.45
N ASN A 52 23.24 -4.64 -1.79
CA ASN A 52 23.75 -4.79 -0.44
C ASN A 52 22.85 -4.00 0.51
N LEU A 53 22.24 -4.68 1.47
CA LEU A 53 21.37 -4.09 2.49
C LEU A 53 22.08 -4.09 3.83
N PHE A 54 22.17 -2.91 4.47
CA PHE A 54 22.82 -2.75 5.77
C PHE A 54 21.77 -2.61 6.87
N ILE A 55 21.75 -3.54 7.81
CA ILE A 55 20.81 -3.52 8.93
C ILE A 55 21.57 -3.01 10.17
N PRO A 56 21.21 -1.84 10.70
CA PRO A 56 21.86 -1.30 11.89
C PRO A 56 21.44 -2.10 13.12
N ALA A 57 22.38 -2.34 14.06
CA ALA A 57 22.08 -2.95 15.35
C ALA A 57 21.35 -2.00 16.33
N GLY A 58 21.17 -0.72 15.97
CA GLY A 58 20.52 0.30 16.77
C GLY A 58 19.88 1.41 15.93
N ALA A 59 19.51 2.52 16.56
CA ALA A 59 18.91 3.67 15.87
C ALA A 59 19.88 4.24 14.83
N SER A 60 19.36 4.51 13.62
CA SER A 60 20.13 5.03 12.49
C SER A 60 19.45 6.27 11.93
N MET A 61 20.21 7.35 11.73
CA MET A 61 19.72 8.56 11.08
C MET A 61 19.43 8.37 9.58
N TRP A 62 19.92 7.29 8.98
CA TRP A 62 19.79 6.99 7.56
C TRP A 62 18.74 5.91 7.26
N GLY A 63 18.01 5.44 8.27
CA GLY A 63 17.10 4.31 8.14
C GLY A 63 17.81 2.95 8.18
N SER A 64 17.15 1.92 7.66
CA SER A 64 17.64 0.54 7.63
C SER A 64 17.56 0.01 6.22
N GLY A 65 18.60 -0.66 5.71
CA GLY A 65 18.54 -1.31 4.40
C GLY A 65 17.44 -2.36 4.25
N SER A 66 16.78 -2.75 5.35
CA SER A 66 15.59 -3.61 5.32
C SER A 66 14.27 -2.87 5.07
N ASP A 67 14.25 -1.54 5.05
CA ASP A 67 13.03 -0.77 4.80
C ASP A 67 12.59 -0.90 3.32
N PRO A 68 11.28 -0.91 3.03
CA PRO A 68 10.79 -1.12 1.67
C PRO A 68 11.29 -0.08 0.67
N HIS A 69 11.39 1.19 1.05
CA HIS A 69 11.82 2.24 0.14
C HIS A 69 13.28 2.04 -0.27
N SER A 70 14.18 1.80 0.69
CA SER A 70 15.60 1.51 0.43
C SER A 70 15.76 0.29 -0.48
N ILE A 71 15.06 -0.81 -0.22
CA ILE A 71 15.13 -2.01 -1.06
C ILE A 71 14.69 -1.69 -2.50
N ILE A 72 13.54 -1.03 -2.67
CA ILE A 72 12.98 -0.74 -3.99
C ILE A 72 13.80 0.33 -4.73
N HIS A 73 14.38 1.30 -4.02
CA HIS A 73 15.35 2.25 -4.55
C HIS A 73 16.53 1.52 -5.20
N GLU A 74 17.14 0.55 -4.51
CA GLU A 74 18.24 -0.24 -5.09
C GLU A 74 17.81 -1.12 -6.26
N PHE A 75 16.57 -1.62 -6.26
CA PHE A 75 15.99 -2.23 -7.45
C PHE A 75 15.84 -1.21 -8.59
N GLY A 76 15.58 0.06 -8.29
CA GLY A 76 15.59 1.16 -9.25
C GLY A 76 16.93 1.28 -9.96
N HIS A 77 18.04 1.27 -9.22
CA HIS A 77 19.41 1.22 -9.79
C HIS A 77 19.64 -0.05 -10.64
N MET A 78 19.18 -1.21 -10.17
CA MET A 78 19.28 -2.45 -10.94
C MET A 78 18.49 -2.40 -12.26
N VAL A 79 17.28 -1.82 -12.24
CA VAL A 79 16.44 -1.59 -13.43
C VAL A 79 17.14 -0.62 -14.37
N GLN A 80 17.64 0.50 -13.85
CA GLN A 80 18.38 1.50 -14.60
C GLN A 80 19.57 0.87 -15.34
N ASN A 81 20.37 0.06 -14.65
CA ASN A 81 21.52 -0.63 -15.22
C ASN A 81 21.13 -1.68 -16.28
N ALA A 82 20.01 -2.39 -16.09
CA ALA A 82 19.49 -3.29 -17.12
C ALA A 82 19.11 -2.50 -18.38
N LEU A 83 18.45 -1.35 -18.20
CA LEU A 83 18.04 -0.45 -19.28
C LEU A 83 19.24 0.21 -19.98
N TYR A 84 20.34 0.50 -19.28
CA TYR A 84 21.60 0.91 -19.93
C TYR A 84 22.05 -0.08 -20.99
N GLY A 85 21.96 -1.38 -20.69
CA GLY A 85 22.37 -2.43 -21.61
C GLY A 85 21.40 -2.69 -22.77
N ILE A 86 20.12 -2.31 -22.65
CA ILE A 86 19.09 -2.59 -23.66
C ILE A 86 18.79 -1.36 -24.50
N TYR A 87 18.63 -0.21 -23.84
CA TYR A 87 18.19 1.05 -24.44
C TYR A 87 19.34 2.01 -24.75
N GLY A 88 20.49 1.84 -24.07
CA GLY A 88 21.66 2.69 -24.19
C GLY A 88 21.69 3.77 -23.11
N SER A 89 22.81 3.85 -22.37
CA SER A 89 22.96 4.75 -21.22
C SER A 89 22.88 6.23 -21.56
N LYS A 90 23.54 6.67 -22.64
CA LYS A 90 23.50 8.07 -23.10
C LYS A 90 22.07 8.51 -23.43
N LYS A 91 21.33 7.66 -24.14
CA LYS A 91 19.96 7.94 -24.54
C LYS A 91 19.04 8.00 -23.33
N LEU A 92 19.11 7.00 -22.45
CA LEU A 92 18.33 6.97 -21.21
C LEU A 92 18.54 8.22 -20.35
N LYS A 93 19.81 8.55 -20.08
CA LYS A 93 20.18 9.72 -19.27
C LYS A 93 19.70 11.03 -19.90
N SER A 94 19.88 11.18 -21.21
CA SER A 94 19.48 12.38 -21.94
C SER A 94 17.96 12.58 -21.92
N GLU A 95 17.18 11.55 -22.28
CA GLU A 95 15.72 11.65 -22.32
C GLU A 95 15.14 11.88 -20.94
N PHE A 96 15.59 11.15 -19.92
CA PHE A 96 15.07 11.32 -18.56
C PHE A 96 15.43 12.67 -17.96
N THR A 97 16.69 13.11 -18.07
CA THR A 97 17.12 14.41 -17.54
C THR A 97 16.41 15.58 -18.24
N SER A 98 16.06 15.43 -19.53
CA SER A 98 15.30 16.45 -20.25
C SER A 98 13.90 16.71 -19.65
N LEU A 99 13.33 15.75 -18.91
CA LEU A 99 12.05 15.92 -18.22
C LEU A 99 12.13 16.96 -17.11
N ASN A 100 13.32 17.23 -16.56
CA ASN A 100 13.55 18.29 -15.56
C ASN A 100 13.38 19.71 -16.13
N GLY A 101 13.25 19.83 -17.46
CA GLY A 101 13.17 21.11 -18.14
C GLY A 101 14.41 21.97 -17.90
N LYS A 102 14.22 23.11 -17.23
CA LYS A 102 15.32 24.05 -16.92
C LYS A 102 16.02 23.73 -15.59
N ILE A 103 15.46 22.85 -14.77
CA ILE A 103 15.98 22.54 -13.45
C ILE A 103 17.13 21.54 -13.60
N LYS A 104 18.28 21.87 -13.02
CA LYS A 104 19.50 21.06 -13.07
C LYS A 104 19.68 20.26 -11.79
N TYR A 105 20.43 19.16 -11.88
CA TYR A 105 20.92 18.47 -10.69
C TYR A 105 21.88 19.37 -9.90
N LYS A 106 21.96 19.16 -8.58
CA LYS A 106 22.84 19.92 -7.68
C LYS A 106 24.04 19.07 -7.26
N ASP A 107 25.22 19.65 -7.37
CA ASP A 107 26.47 19.00 -6.94
C ASP A 107 26.62 18.95 -5.41
N ASN A 108 26.00 19.90 -4.68
CA ASN A 108 26.03 19.99 -3.22
C ASN A 108 24.63 20.28 -2.68
N ILE A 109 24.02 19.29 -2.02
CA ILE A 109 22.69 19.44 -1.42
C ILE A 109 22.84 19.70 0.07
N ASN A 110 22.36 20.86 0.51
CA ASN A 110 21.99 21.04 1.89
C ASN A 110 20.68 20.27 2.11
N TRP A 111 20.75 19.16 2.84
CA TRP A 111 19.62 18.25 3.10
C TRP A 111 18.38 18.93 3.67
N ASN A 112 18.53 20.13 4.23
CA ASN A 112 17.45 20.90 4.84
C ASN A 112 16.69 21.82 3.86
N LEU A 113 17.13 21.96 2.60
CA LEU A 113 16.59 22.96 1.68
C LEU A 113 16.59 22.46 0.22
N VAL A 114 15.60 21.65 -0.12
CA VAL A 114 15.08 21.70 -1.50
C VAL A 114 14.00 22.78 -1.48
N GLY A 115 14.35 23.96 -1.99
CA GLY A 115 13.41 25.07 -2.14
C GLY A 115 12.18 24.63 -2.95
N ASP A 116 11.08 25.36 -2.81
CA ASP A 116 9.81 25.04 -3.48
C ASP A 116 9.99 24.83 -4.99
N GLU A 117 10.98 25.49 -5.60
CA GLU A 117 11.29 25.35 -7.03
C GLU A 117 11.79 23.96 -7.46
N TYR A 118 12.15 23.07 -6.53
CA TYR A 118 12.58 21.70 -6.81
C TYR A 118 11.54 20.63 -6.43
N ARG A 119 10.55 20.99 -5.59
CA ARG A 119 9.55 20.05 -5.06
C ARG A 119 8.71 19.38 -6.15
N ASP A 120 8.49 20.09 -7.26
CA ASP A 120 7.71 19.58 -8.39
C ASP A 120 8.52 18.72 -9.37
N SER A 121 9.86 18.71 -9.23
CA SER A 121 10.79 18.07 -10.16
C SER A 121 11.47 16.84 -9.61
N PHE A 122 11.68 16.75 -8.31
CA PHE A 122 12.39 15.63 -7.68
C PHE A 122 11.60 15.09 -6.50
N VAL A 123 11.64 13.77 -6.32
CA VAL A 123 10.95 13.09 -5.22
C VAL A 123 11.41 13.61 -3.86
N ASN A 124 12.70 13.86 -3.72
CA ASN A 124 13.30 14.39 -2.50
C ASN A 124 14.63 15.08 -2.84
N SER A 125 15.30 15.56 -1.79
CA SER A 125 16.63 16.14 -1.86
C SER A 125 17.62 15.18 -2.52
N TYR A 126 17.64 13.90 -2.15
CA TYR A 126 18.59 12.92 -2.69
C TYR A 126 18.45 12.73 -4.20
N ALA A 127 17.22 12.65 -4.71
CA ALA A 127 16.89 12.59 -6.13
C ALA A 127 17.46 13.78 -6.93
N ALA A 128 17.60 14.95 -6.32
CA ALA A 128 18.12 16.14 -6.98
C ALA A 128 19.65 16.12 -7.18
N THR A 129 20.38 15.14 -6.62
CA THR A 129 21.86 15.09 -6.69
C THR A 129 22.38 14.71 -8.07
N LYS A 130 21.79 13.69 -8.70
CA LYS A 130 22.23 13.16 -9.99
C LYS A 130 21.16 12.27 -10.60
N PHE A 131 21.31 12.05 -11.90
CA PHE A 131 20.42 11.19 -12.71
C PHE A 131 20.15 9.81 -12.10
N ASP A 132 21.17 9.15 -11.56
CA ASP A 132 21.02 7.78 -11.05
C ASP A 132 20.08 7.74 -9.83
N GLU A 133 20.24 8.67 -8.88
CA GLU A 133 19.33 8.74 -7.72
C GLU A 133 17.94 9.23 -8.11
N ASP A 134 17.83 10.19 -9.03
CA ASP A 134 16.53 10.67 -9.52
C ASP A 134 15.70 9.53 -10.14
N PHE A 135 16.36 8.69 -10.94
CA PHE A 135 15.73 7.52 -11.53
C PHE A 135 15.29 6.52 -10.45
N ALA A 136 16.19 6.17 -9.52
CA ALA A 136 15.92 5.18 -8.48
C ALA A 136 14.85 5.64 -7.48
N GLU A 137 14.90 6.89 -7.04
CA GLU A 137 13.90 7.51 -6.15
C GLU A 137 12.54 7.64 -6.83
N THR A 138 12.49 8.06 -8.09
CA THR A 138 11.22 8.12 -8.84
C THR A 138 10.63 6.71 -9.01
N PHE A 139 11.46 5.72 -9.30
CA PHE A 139 11.03 4.32 -9.39
C PHE A 139 10.45 3.84 -8.04
N ALA A 140 11.15 4.09 -6.94
CA ALA A 140 10.72 3.70 -5.60
C ALA A 140 9.43 4.40 -5.17
N ALA A 141 9.34 5.73 -5.35
CA ALA A 141 8.14 6.50 -5.05
C ALA A 141 6.92 6.03 -5.85
N SER A 142 7.12 5.54 -7.07
CA SER A 142 6.01 5.03 -7.90
C SER A 142 5.41 3.72 -7.39
N ILE A 143 6.13 2.99 -6.54
CA ILE A 143 5.74 1.68 -5.99
C ILE A 143 5.37 1.81 -4.51
N VAL A 144 6.28 2.34 -3.69
CA VAL A 144 6.13 2.46 -2.23
C VAL A 144 5.43 3.75 -1.84
N GLY A 145 5.76 4.86 -2.50
CA GLY A 145 5.16 6.18 -2.28
C GLY A 145 3.95 6.48 -3.17
N SER A 146 3.24 5.45 -3.63
CA SER A 146 2.23 5.59 -4.70
C SER A 146 1.07 6.50 -4.29
N GLU A 147 0.72 6.56 -3.01
CA GLU A 147 -0.28 7.48 -2.48
C GLU A 147 0.12 8.95 -2.63
N TRP A 148 1.35 9.29 -2.24
CA TRP A 148 1.90 10.64 -2.42
C TRP A 148 1.97 11.02 -3.91
N MET A 149 2.36 10.07 -4.76
CA MET A 149 2.34 10.24 -6.22
C MET A 149 0.93 10.48 -6.76
N ARG A 150 -0.09 9.79 -6.25
CA ARG A 150 -1.50 10.06 -6.62
C ARG A 150 -1.93 11.47 -6.26
N GLY A 151 -1.54 11.96 -5.08
CA GLY A 151 -1.80 13.34 -4.65
C GLY A 151 -1.24 14.34 -5.67
N ILE A 152 0.02 14.19 -6.04
CA ILE A 152 0.66 15.03 -7.07
C ILE A 152 -0.06 14.90 -8.42
N TYR A 153 -0.43 13.68 -8.83
CA TYR A 153 -1.15 13.48 -10.09
C TYR A 153 -2.49 14.23 -10.08
N LYS A 154 -3.24 14.17 -8.98
CA LYS A 154 -4.55 14.82 -8.83
C LYS A 154 -4.43 16.34 -8.89
N GLU A 155 -3.39 16.92 -8.29
CA GLU A 155 -3.11 18.34 -8.34
C GLU A 155 -2.61 18.78 -9.73
N ASN A 156 -1.69 18.01 -10.32
CA ASN A 156 -1.09 18.31 -11.62
C ASN A 156 -0.56 17.03 -12.30
N GLU A 157 -1.38 16.42 -13.15
CA GLU A 157 -0.99 15.24 -13.94
C GLU A 157 0.21 15.49 -14.88
N ASN A 158 0.50 16.76 -15.16
CA ASN A 158 1.61 17.19 -16.01
C ASN A 158 2.88 17.55 -15.24
N SER A 159 2.92 17.32 -13.92
CA SER A 159 4.11 17.54 -13.11
C SER A 159 5.29 16.70 -13.61
N VAL A 160 6.50 17.18 -13.36
CA VAL A 160 7.73 16.54 -13.85
C VAL A 160 7.89 15.15 -13.24
N ILE A 161 7.63 15.01 -11.93
CA ILE A 161 7.73 13.73 -11.21
C ILE A 161 6.78 12.67 -11.79
N ILE A 162 5.54 13.05 -12.13
CA ILE A 162 4.57 12.13 -12.76
C ILE A 162 5.02 11.73 -14.16
N LYS A 163 5.50 12.69 -14.96
CA LYS A 163 6.04 12.38 -16.30
C LYS A 163 7.22 11.42 -16.24
N LYS A 164 8.13 11.57 -15.26
CA LYS A 164 9.24 10.63 -15.03
C LYS A 164 8.75 9.24 -14.64
N SER A 165 7.82 9.14 -13.70
CA SER A 165 7.22 7.86 -13.30
C SER A 165 6.60 7.11 -14.49
N ILE A 166 5.80 7.81 -15.29
CA ILE A 166 5.17 7.27 -16.51
C ILE A 166 6.25 6.85 -17.53
N TYR A 167 7.29 7.66 -17.70
CA TYR A 167 8.41 7.34 -18.59
C TYR A 167 9.14 6.07 -18.16
N ILE A 168 9.47 5.93 -16.87
CA ILE A 168 10.11 4.73 -16.31
C ILE A 168 9.24 3.50 -16.56
N LYS A 169 7.93 3.58 -16.22
CA LYS A 169 6.98 2.48 -16.46
C LYS A 169 6.97 2.05 -17.92
N LYS A 170 6.77 2.99 -18.85
CA LYS A 170 6.73 2.70 -20.30
C LYS A 170 8.03 2.08 -20.80
N LEU A 171 9.17 2.56 -20.29
CA LEU A 171 10.47 2.06 -20.70
C LEU A 171 10.69 0.62 -20.19
N ILE A 172 10.32 0.32 -18.95
CA ILE A 172 10.33 -1.04 -18.41
C ILE A 172 9.45 -1.96 -19.27
N GLU A 173 8.20 -1.58 -19.50
CA GLU A 173 7.26 -2.42 -20.27
C GLU A 173 7.79 -2.73 -21.67
N LYS A 174 8.29 -1.71 -22.36
CA LYS A 174 8.82 -1.83 -23.73
C LYS A 174 10.10 -2.64 -23.80
N GLN A 175 11.09 -2.33 -22.95
CA GLN A 175 12.44 -2.89 -23.08
C GLN A 175 12.59 -4.24 -22.37
N LEU A 176 11.91 -4.44 -21.24
CA LEU A 176 11.90 -5.72 -20.51
C LEU A 176 10.75 -6.64 -20.93
N LYS A 177 9.87 -6.20 -21.83
CA LYS A 177 8.77 -6.98 -22.41
C LYS A 177 7.84 -7.56 -21.33
N ILE A 178 7.50 -6.74 -20.35
CA ILE A 178 6.54 -7.06 -19.29
C ILE A 178 5.37 -6.08 -19.35
N LYS A 179 4.22 -6.45 -18.78
CA LYS A 179 3.10 -5.53 -18.59
C LYS A 179 3.00 -5.20 -17.11
N ILE A 180 3.04 -3.92 -16.77
CA ILE A 180 2.87 -3.43 -15.41
C ILE A 180 1.39 -3.09 -15.23
N SER A 181 0.72 -3.86 -14.35
CA SER A 181 -0.70 -3.62 -14.07
C SER A 181 -0.90 -2.31 -13.31
N GLN A 182 -2.15 -1.81 -13.28
CA GLN A 182 -2.46 -0.63 -12.49
C GLN A 182 -2.20 -0.87 -10.98
N ASP A 183 -2.48 -2.07 -10.48
CA ASP A 183 -2.25 -2.47 -9.08
C ASP A 183 -0.75 -2.62 -8.73
N ASP A 184 0.14 -2.52 -9.71
CA ASP A 184 1.59 -2.61 -9.51
C ASP A 184 2.26 -1.23 -9.69
N TRP A 185 1.47 -0.20 -10.02
CA TRP A 185 1.94 1.16 -10.33
C TRP A 185 0.82 2.16 -10.05
N GLU A 186 0.42 2.22 -8.79
CA GLU A 186 -0.84 2.81 -8.33
C GLU A 186 -0.83 4.34 -8.28
N ILE A 187 -0.11 5.02 -9.17
CA ILE A 187 0.04 6.49 -9.17
C ILE A 187 -1.18 7.24 -9.72
N TYR A 188 -2.14 6.53 -10.32
CA TYR A 188 -3.29 7.14 -10.99
C TYR A 188 -4.46 7.27 -10.01
N PRO A 189 -5.02 8.47 -9.81
CA PRO A 189 -6.21 8.63 -8.97
C PRO A 189 -7.43 8.00 -9.63
N GLN A 190 -8.29 7.40 -8.82
CA GLN A 190 -9.51 6.73 -9.25
C GLN A 190 -10.74 7.46 -8.71
N LYS A 191 -11.89 7.20 -9.31
CA LYS A 191 -13.22 7.57 -8.76
C LYS A 191 -13.97 6.30 -8.38
N PRO A 192 -14.93 6.33 -7.45
CA PRO A 192 -15.75 5.16 -7.16
C PRO A 192 -16.41 4.65 -8.44
N SER A 193 -16.54 3.33 -8.57
CA SER A 193 -17.33 2.78 -9.67
C SER A 193 -18.81 3.13 -9.48
N LYS A 194 -19.59 3.13 -10.58
CA LYS A 194 -21.04 3.44 -10.55
C LYS A 194 -21.84 2.67 -9.48
N LYS A 195 -21.34 1.49 -9.07
CA LYS A 195 -21.97 0.69 -8.02
C LYS A 195 -21.86 1.34 -6.63
N TYR A 196 -20.73 1.99 -6.35
CA TYR A 196 -20.34 2.51 -5.03
C TYR A 196 -20.38 4.04 -4.93
N GLU A 197 -20.54 4.75 -6.05
CA GLU A 197 -20.71 6.21 -6.11
C GLU A 197 -21.81 6.69 -5.14
N GLY A 198 -21.43 7.57 -4.19
CA GLY A 198 -22.32 8.13 -3.19
C GLY A 198 -22.72 7.17 -2.06
N LYS A 199 -21.99 6.07 -1.87
CA LYS A 199 -22.25 5.03 -0.86
C LYS A 199 -21.06 4.71 0.03
N LEU A 200 -19.97 5.48 -0.09
CA LEU A 200 -18.72 5.28 0.63
C LEU A 200 -18.57 6.26 1.81
N ARG A 201 -19.67 6.88 2.21
CA ARG A 201 -19.79 7.72 3.40
C ARG A 201 -20.96 7.27 4.27
N PHE A 202 -20.75 7.29 5.58
CA PHE A 202 -21.79 7.08 6.58
C PHE A 202 -21.58 8.04 7.74
N GLU A 203 -22.66 8.71 8.11
CA GLU A 203 -22.66 9.65 9.22
C GLU A 203 -23.97 9.51 9.98
N ASN A 204 -23.86 9.38 11.29
CA ASN A 204 -24.98 9.48 12.20
C ASN A 204 -24.53 10.19 13.47
N THR A 205 -25.38 10.16 14.48
CA THR A 205 -25.08 10.82 15.74
C THR A 205 -23.82 10.24 16.42
N ASN A 206 -23.51 8.95 16.24
CA ASN A 206 -22.44 8.23 16.93
C ASN A 206 -21.15 8.07 16.11
N PHE A 207 -21.23 8.10 14.78
CA PHE A 207 -20.14 7.77 13.86
C PHE A 207 -20.11 8.73 12.68
N GLY A 208 -18.91 9.09 12.23
CA GLY A 208 -18.66 9.77 10.97
C GLY A 208 -17.50 9.09 10.26
N VAL A 209 -17.76 8.46 9.12
CA VAL A 209 -16.76 7.78 8.29
C VAL A 209 -16.97 8.17 6.83
N ASP A 210 -15.89 8.59 6.18
CA ASP A 210 -15.92 9.07 4.80
C ASP A 210 -14.75 8.50 4.01
N PHE A 211 -15.08 7.74 2.96
CA PHE A 211 -14.15 7.21 1.98
C PHE A 211 -14.39 7.78 0.57
N GLU A 212 -15.25 8.79 0.38
CA GLU A 212 -15.60 9.37 -0.94
C GLU A 212 -14.47 10.21 -1.57
N ASP A 213 -13.43 10.53 -0.80
CA ASP A 213 -12.22 11.23 -1.27
C ASP A 213 -10.98 10.32 -1.38
N LYS A 214 -11.16 8.99 -1.30
CA LYS A 214 -10.07 8.01 -1.37
C LYS A 214 -9.72 7.63 -2.81
N ASP A 215 -8.68 8.23 -3.38
CA ASP A 215 -8.33 8.05 -4.81
C ASP A 215 -7.79 6.64 -5.23
N ASN A 216 -8.04 5.57 -4.46
CA ASN A 216 -7.49 4.20 -4.64
C ASN A 216 -8.56 3.10 -4.88
N TYR A 217 -9.80 3.48 -5.14
CA TYR A 217 -10.99 2.62 -5.19
C TYR A 217 -10.86 1.22 -5.82
N GLN A 218 -10.46 1.14 -7.08
CA GLN A 218 -10.38 -0.12 -7.83
C GLN A 218 -9.03 -0.85 -7.67
N TYR A 219 -8.06 -0.26 -6.98
CA TYR A 219 -6.87 -1.00 -6.57
C TYR A 219 -7.22 -2.10 -5.57
N LYS A 220 -6.35 -3.09 -5.50
CA LYS A 220 -6.54 -4.26 -4.64
C LYS A 220 -6.07 -3.93 -3.23
N ILE A 221 -6.95 -4.13 -2.25
CA ILE A 221 -6.59 -3.89 -0.86
C ILE A 221 -5.49 -4.85 -0.41
N VAL A 222 -4.49 -4.30 0.28
CA VAL A 222 -3.41 -5.06 0.90
C VAL A 222 -3.73 -5.37 2.36
N VAL A 223 -3.09 -6.42 2.91
CA VAL A 223 -3.26 -6.87 4.29
C VAL A 223 -3.04 -5.72 5.30
N ASN A 224 -2.01 -4.91 5.10
CA ASN A 224 -1.71 -3.75 5.95
C ASN A 224 -2.90 -2.78 6.08
N ASP A 225 -3.37 -2.24 4.96
CA ASP A 225 -4.49 -1.30 4.94
C ASP A 225 -5.80 -1.92 5.43
N PHE A 226 -6.06 -3.18 5.07
CA PHE A 226 -7.25 -3.89 5.54
C PHE A 226 -7.32 -3.91 7.08
N TYR A 227 -6.24 -4.30 7.75
CA TYR A 227 -6.22 -4.34 9.21
C TYR A 227 -6.06 -2.95 9.84
N TYR A 228 -5.51 -1.96 9.13
CA TYR A 228 -5.52 -0.57 9.60
C TYR A 228 -6.96 -0.04 9.71
N TYR A 229 -7.71 -0.06 8.61
CA TYR A 229 -9.10 0.42 8.60
C TYR A 229 -10.04 -0.44 9.45
N LEU A 230 -9.79 -1.75 9.54
CA LEU A 230 -10.58 -2.60 10.42
C LEU A 230 -10.36 -2.26 11.90
N ARG A 231 -9.13 -1.85 12.28
CA ARG A 231 -8.84 -1.37 13.64
C ARG A 231 -9.63 -0.09 13.92
N GLU A 232 -9.64 0.87 12.99
CA GLU A 232 -10.43 2.10 13.14
C GLU A 232 -11.92 1.79 13.36
N PHE A 233 -12.48 0.88 12.54
CA PHE A 233 -13.83 0.38 12.76
C PHE A 233 -14.00 -0.25 14.13
N TRP A 234 -13.12 -1.17 14.54
CA TRP A 234 -13.21 -1.89 15.81
C TRP A 234 -13.21 -0.96 17.01
N MET A 235 -12.28 0.00 17.02
CA MET A 235 -12.15 0.98 18.09
C MET A 235 -13.41 1.84 18.17
N ASN A 236 -13.88 2.34 17.02
CA ASN A 236 -15.11 3.12 16.94
C ASN A 236 -16.37 2.28 17.24
N ALA A 237 -16.43 0.99 16.97
CA ALA A 237 -17.61 0.18 17.27
C ALA A 237 -17.66 -0.23 18.75
N THR A 238 -16.50 -0.41 19.38
CA THR A 238 -16.35 -0.72 20.81
C THR A 238 -16.65 0.50 21.68
N GLN A 239 -16.38 1.70 21.15
CA GLN A 239 -16.61 2.97 21.81
C GLN A 239 -17.78 3.67 21.14
N HIS A 240 -18.89 3.95 21.82
CA HIS A 240 -19.86 4.89 21.27
C HIS A 240 -19.20 6.28 21.16
N THR A 241 -18.49 6.57 20.06
CA THR A 241 -17.69 7.80 19.85
C THR A 241 -18.55 9.01 19.51
N LYS A 242 -19.66 9.20 20.23
CA LYS A 242 -20.04 10.55 20.63
C LYS A 242 -19.06 11.10 21.65
N ASP A 243 -18.40 10.21 22.39
CA ASP A 243 -17.64 10.61 23.55
C ASP A 243 -16.13 10.82 23.29
N ALA A 244 -15.74 11.40 22.13
CA ALA A 244 -14.34 11.76 21.78
C ALA A 244 -13.98 13.28 21.77
N TRP A 245 -14.95 14.21 21.81
CA TRP A 245 -14.73 15.68 21.96
C TRP A 245 -14.26 16.19 23.36
N TRP A 246 -13.67 15.35 24.23
CA TRP A 246 -13.55 15.55 25.69
C TRP A 246 -12.11 15.67 26.16
N GLU A 247 -11.14 15.40 25.28
CA GLU A 247 -9.70 15.35 25.61
C GLU A 247 -9.18 16.66 26.25
N TYR A 248 -9.88 17.78 26.07
CA TYR A 248 -9.50 19.06 26.66
C TYR A 248 -10.04 19.33 28.08
N ASN A 249 -11.07 18.63 28.57
CA ASN A 249 -11.77 18.97 29.83
C ASN A 249 -11.96 17.80 30.83
N MET A 250 -11.35 16.63 30.60
CA MET A 250 -11.49 15.49 31.50
C MET A 250 -10.69 15.64 32.80
N SER A 251 -11.29 15.21 33.90
CA SER A 251 -10.56 15.01 35.16
C SER A 251 -9.45 13.97 34.95
N LYS A 252 -8.45 13.96 35.84
CA LYS A 252 -7.38 12.95 35.80
C LYS A 252 -7.94 11.52 35.79
N ASP A 253 -8.91 11.23 36.66
CA ASP A 253 -9.54 9.91 36.75
C ASP A 253 -10.31 9.54 35.48
N GLY A 254 -10.95 10.53 34.83
CA GLY A 254 -11.59 10.32 33.54
C GLY A 254 -10.58 9.90 32.47
N ARG A 255 -9.42 10.58 32.40
CA ARG A 255 -8.36 10.25 31.44
C ARG A 255 -7.80 8.85 31.68
N ASP A 256 -7.51 8.51 32.93
CA ASP A 256 -7.03 7.18 33.31
C ASP A 256 -8.02 6.07 32.95
N HIS A 257 -9.33 6.33 33.08
CA HIS A 257 -10.38 5.39 32.66
C HIS A 257 -10.41 5.24 31.12
N TYR A 258 -10.38 6.36 30.39
CA TYR A 258 -10.35 6.34 28.92
C TYR A 258 -9.15 5.59 28.36
N GLU A 259 -7.93 5.87 28.85
CA GLU A 259 -6.73 5.17 28.43
C GLU A 259 -6.81 3.66 28.66
N LYS A 260 -7.39 3.24 29.80
CA LYS A 260 -7.60 1.81 30.08
C LYS A 260 -8.59 1.18 29.10
N THR A 261 -9.67 1.88 28.77
CA THR A 261 -10.68 1.40 27.82
C THR A 261 -10.09 1.29 26.41
N ILE A 262 -9.32 2.29 25.95
CA ILE A 262 -8.61 2.24 24.68
C ILE A 262 -7.67 1.03 24.65
N ARG A 263 -6.78 0.89 25.64
CA ARG A 263 -5.84 -0.24 25.70
C ARG A 263 -6.55 -1.58 25.72
N SER A 264 -7.69 -1.69 26.40
CA SER A 264 -8.47 -2.92 26.43
C SER A 264 -9.03 -3.27 25.06
N ALA A 265 -9.60 -2.28 24.35
CA ALA A 265 -10.12 -2.47 22.99
C ALA A 265 -9.00 -2.79 21.98
N GLU A 266 -7.83 -2.16 22.13
CA GLU A 266 -6.65 -2.47 21.31
C GLU A 266 -6.16 -3.91 21.52
N ASN A 267 -6.06 -4.35 22.78
CA ASN A 267 -5.68 -5.72 23.10
C ASN A 267 -6.70 -6.74 22.57
N GLU A 268 -7.99 -6.43 22.67
CA GLU A 268 -9.05 -7.31 22.15
C GLU A 268 -9.01 -7.42 20.63
N TYR A 269 -8.81 -6.29 19.94
CA TYR A 269 -8.57 -6.27 18.50
C TYR A 269 -7.35 -7.12 18.14
N ASP A 270 -6.28 -7.00 18.90
CA ASP A 270 -5.06 -7.76 18.66
C ASP A 270 -5.29 -9.27 18.83
N ASP A 271 -5.96 -9.69 19.89
CA ASP A 271 -6.35 -11.08 20.11
C ASP A 271 -7.31 -11.60 19.01
N PHE A 272 -8.19 -10.74 18.50
CA PHE A 272 -9.07 -11.07 17.39
C PHE A 272 -8.28 -11.33 16.11
N VAL A 273 -7.43 -10.40 15.69
CA VAL A 273 -6.71 -10.48 14.40
C VAL A 273 -5.66 -11.58 14.41
N ASN A 274 -5.03 -11.88 15.55
CA ASN A 274 -4.04 -12.96 15.68
C ASN A 274 -4.59 -14.35 15.31
N LYS A 275 -5.92 -14.50 15.22
CA LYS A 275 -6.59 -15.74 14.73
C LYS A 275 -6.53 -15.90 13.21
N TYR A 276 -6.27 -14.82 12.48
CA TYR A 276 -6.35 -14.76 11.01
C TYR A 276 -5.01 -14.50 10.35
N THR A 277 -4.12 -13.74 10.99
CA THR A 277 -2.78 -13.48 10.49
C THR A 277 -1.77 -13.37 11.63
N SER A 278 -0.55 -13.84 11.38
CA SER A 278 0.62 -13.60 12.21
C SER A 278 1.41 -12.36 11.79
N ASN A 279 1.05 -11.74 10.66
CA ASN A 279 1.73 -10.57 10.12
C ASN A 279 0.72 -9.62 9.47
N ARG A 280 0.46 -8.49 10.14
CA ARG A 280 -0.54 -7.50 9.70
C ARG A 280 0.05 -6.45 8.77
N TYR A 281 1.36 -6.35 8.69
CA TYR A 281 2.05 -5.31 7.93
C TYR A 281 2.44 -5.79 6.54
N GLU A 282 1.78 -6.82 6.02
CA GLU A 282 2.12 -7.38 4.71
C GLU A 282 1.52 -6.57 3.56
N GLU A 283 2.37 -6.29 2.58
CA GLU A 283 1.97 -5.73 1.28
C GLU A 283 1.50 -6.82 0.32
N ILE A 284 0.57 -7.66 0.80
CA ILE A 284 -0.03 -8.76 0.03
C ILE A 284 -1.50 -8.43 -0.22
N LYS A 285 -1.90 -8.50 -1.50
CA LYS A 285 -3.27 -8.28 -1.94
C LYS A 285 -4.21 -9.36 -1.40
N MET A 286 -5.34 -8.97 -0.83
CA MET A 286 -6.28 -9.90 -0.20
C MET A 286 -7.34 -10.43 -1.16
N LYS A 287 -7.64 -11.73 -1.10
CA LYS A 287 -8.77 -12.31 -1.83
C LYS A 287 -10.08 -12.04 -1.10
N ARG A 288 -11.18 -12.01 -1.85
CA ARG A 288 -12.53 -11.77 -1.32
C ARG A 288 -12.94 -12.79 -0.25
N LYS A 289 -12.55 -14.06 -0.40
CA LYS A 289 -12.82 -15.09 0.62
C LYS A 289 -12.10 -14.85 1.95
N ASP A 290 -10.88 -14.28 1.90
CA ASP A 290 -10.07 -14.01 3.08
C ASP A 290 -10.62 -12.79 3.83
N VAL A 291 -11.04 -11.76 3.08
CA VAL A 291 -11.78 -10.61 3.61
C VAL A 291 -13.10 -11.06 4.27
N ALA A 292 -13.91 -11.88 3.58
CA ALA A 292 -15.17 -12.41 4.12
C ALA A 292 -14.95 -13.21 5.41
N LEU A 293 -13.86 -13.99 5.48
CA LEU A 293 -13.53 -14.77 6.66
C LEU A 293 -13.31 -13.89 7.90
N VAL A 294 -12.56 -12.79 7.74
CA VAL A 294 -12.32 -11.86 8.85
C VAL A 294 -13.61 -11.12 9.21
N LEU A 295 -14.34 -10.58 8.21
CA LEU A 295 -15.58 -9.84 8.44
C LEU A 295 -16.68 -10.70 9.08
N ALA A 296 -16.75 -12.01 8.80
CA ALA A 296 -17.66 -12.92 9.51
C ALA A 296 -17.32 -13.02 11.01
N GLY A 297 -16.03 -12.96 11.35
CA GLY A 297 -15.57 -12.88 12.74
C GLY A 297 -15.96 -11.57 13.41
N VAL A 298 -15.82 -10.45 12.71
CA VAL A 298 -16.23 -9.11 13.16
C VAL A 298 -17.74 -9.09 13.43
N ALA A 299 -18.53 -9.57 12.47
CA ALA A 299 -19.97 -9.69 12.60
C ALA A 299 -20.39 -10.54 13.81
N LYS A 300 -19.69 -11.63 14.09
CA LYS A 300 -19.93 -12.46 15.26
C LYS A 300 -19.59 -11.73 16.56
N HIS A 301 -18.45 -11.04 16.61
CA HIS A 301 -18.02 -10.31 17.80
C HIS A 301 -19.03 -9.20 18.17
N PHE A 302 -19.43 -8.40 17.18
CA PHE A 302 -20.43 -7.33 17.36
C PHE A 302 -21.87 -7.80 17.19
N SER A 303 -22.18 -9.10 17.29
CA SER A 303 -23.54 -9.66 17.26
C SER A 303 -24.46 -9.16 16.13
N MET A 304 -23.89 -8.92 14.93
CA MET A 304 -24.63 -8.38 13.79
C MET A 304 -25.71 -9.34 13.28
N LYS A 305 -26.92 -8.80 13.10
CA LYS A 305 -28.11 -9.55 12.66
C LYS A 305 -28.19 -9.60 11.14
N ASP A 306 -28.81 -10.67 10.64
CA ASP A 306 -29.05 -10.87 9.21
C ASP A 306 -30.15 -9.93 8.71
N ILE A 307 -30.04 -9.49 7.45
CA ILE A 307 -30.94 -8.49 6.84
C ILE A 307 -32.20 -9.11 6.21
N SER A 308 -32.15 -10.40 5.88
CA SER A 308 -33.26 -11.15 5.29
C SER A 308 -33.41 -12.51 5.96
N LYS A 309 -34.65 -13.03 5.97
CA LYS A 309 -34.94 -14.41 6.36
C LYS A 309 -34.62 -15.43 5.26
N GLU A 310 -34.55 -14.98 4.02
CA GLU A 310 -34.12 -15.80 2.88
C GLU A 310 -32.59 -15.76 2.78
N GLU A 311 -31.96 -16.93 2.83
CA GLU A 311 -30.51 -17.07 2.68
C GLU A 311 -30.09 -16.77 1.23
N VAL A 312 -29.22 -15.78 1.06
CA VAL A 312 -28.64 -15.49 -0.24
C VAL A 312 -27.49 -16.48 -0.47
N THR A 313 -27.67 -17.37 -1.45
CA THR A 313 -26.65 -18.39 -1.77
C THR A 313 -25.63 -17.86 -2.78
N ALA A 314 -24.34 -18.00 -2.47
CA ALA A 314 -23.25 -17.73 -3.42
C ALA A 314 -22.96 -18.98 -4.28
N LEU A 315 -23.31 -18.91 -5.57
CA LEU A 315 -23.35 -20.06 -6.47
C LEU A 315 -21.96 -20.62 -6.87
N ASP A 316 -20.88 -19.87 -6.65
CA ASP A 316 -19.51 -20.22 -7.07
C ASP A 316 -18.60 -20.58 -5.87
N CYS A 317 -19.19 -21.02 -4.76
CA CYS A 317 -18.49 -21.33 -3.51
C CYS A 317 -18.37 -22.84 -3.20
N ASP A 318 -18.91 -23.73 -4.04
CA ASP A 318 -18.98 -25.17 -3.73
C ASP A 318 -17.62 -25.87 -3.64
N GLY A 319 -16.60 -25.35 -4.32
CA GLY A 319 -15.22 -25.87 -4.23
C GLY A 319 -14.43 -25.39 -3.01
N LEU A 320 -15.01 -24.56 -2.14
CA LEU A 320 -14.33 -24.02 -0.96
C LEU A 320 -14.48 -24.92 0.26
N THR A 321 -13.57 -24.76 1.22
CA THR A 321 -13.75 -25.40 2.54
C THR A 321 -14.97 -24.83 3.27
N SER A 322 -15.56 -25.63 4.14
CA SER A 322 -16.74 -25.25 4.93
C SER A 322 -16.54 -23.96 5.73
N LYS A 323 -15.31 -23.68 6.19
CA LYS A 323 -14.94 -22.44 6.87
C LYS A 323 -15.20 -21.21 6.00
N TYR A 324 -14.73 -21.21 4.75
CA TYR A 324 -14.92 -20.07 3.85
C TYR A 324 -16.37 -19.97 3.37
N LYS A 325 -17.02 -21.09 3.07
CA LYS A 325 -18.43 -21.11 2.63
C LYS A 325 -19.34 -20.45 3.68
N LYS A 326 -19.24 -20.90 4.94
CA LYS A 326 -20.02 -20.33 6.06
C LYS A 326 -19.72 -18.85 6.30
N ALA A 327 -18.45 -18.45 6.18
CA ALA A 327 -18.08 -17.05 6.34
C ALA A 327 -18.69 -16.17 5.24
N ILE A 328 -18.65 -16.62 3.99
CA ILE A 328 -19.24 -15.93 2.85
C ILE A 328 -20.76 -15.82 3.01
N GLU A 329 -21.44 -16.93 3.32
CA GLU A 329 -22.88 -16.93 3.62
C GLU A 329 -23.22 -15.92 4.72
N LYS A 330 -22.45 -15.89 5.81
CA LYS A 330 -22.67 -14.96 6.92
C LYS A 330 -22.52 -13.49 6.51
N VAL A 331 -21.45 -13.12 5.82
CA VAL A 331 -21.25 -11.70 5.44
C VAL A 331 -22.22 -11.23 4.37
N VAL A 332 -22.67 -12.13 3.49
CA VAL A 332 -23.71 -11.82 2.49
C VAL A 332 -25.08 -11.66 3.17
N ASN A 333 -25.45 -12.56 4.08
CA ASN A 333 -26.73 -12.51 4.79
C ASN A 333 -26.86 -11.32 5.76
N ILE A 334 -25.75 -10.75 6.24
CA ILE A 334 -25.74 -9.48 7.00
C ILE A 334 -25.72 -8.25 6.07
N GLY A 335 -25.37 -8.45 4.79
CA GLY A 335 -25.22 -7.38 3.81
C GLY A 335 -23.92 -6.59 3.95
N LEU A 336 -22.84 -7.20 4.48
CA LEU A 336 -21.51 -6.59 4.50
C LEU A 336 -20.80 -6.72 3.15
N MET A 337 -21.06 -7.80 2.41
CA MET A 337 -20.48 -8.02 1.08
C MET A 337 -21.54 -8.53 0.11
N ASP A 338 -21.46 -8.11 -1.15
CA ASP A 338 -22.43 -8.50 -2.17
C ASP A 338 -21.94 -9.66 -3.06
N VAL A 339 -22.92 -10.38 -3.61
CA VAL A 339 -22.77 -11.21 -4.81
C VAL A 339 -23.06 -10.41 -6.09
N THR A 340 -22.65 -10.91 -7.25
CA THR A 340 -23.03 -10.32 -8.54
C THR A 340 -24.52 -10.53 -8.84
N LYS A 341 -25.03 -9.91 -9.91
CA LYS A 341 -26.43 -10.12 -10.36
C LYS A 341 -26.72 -11.57 -10.71
N GLU A 342 -25.69 -12.32 -11.10
CA GLU A 342 -25.75 -13.75 -11.41
C GLU A 342 -25.54 -14.63 -10.16
N GLY A 343 -25.55 -14.06 -8.95
CA GLY A 343 -25.41 -14.81 -7.69
C GLY A 343 -23.98 -15.29 -7.39
N LYS A 344 -22.95 -14.74 -8.03
CA LYS A 344 -21.55 -15.15 -7.82
C LYS A 344 -20.84 -14.26 -6.79
N PHE A 345 -20.11 -14.86 -5.86
CA PHE A 345 -19.28 -14.13 -4.90
C PHE A 345 -17.86 -13.86 -5.42
N ASN A 346 -17.34 -14.69 -6.33
CA ASN A 346 -15.98 -14.67 -6.86
C ASN A 346 -14.90 -14.77 -5.76
N PRO A 347 -14.85 -15.87 -4.99
CA PRO A 347 -14.02 -16.00 -3.79
C PRO A 347 -12.52 -15.89 -4.03
N GLU A 348 -12.04 -16.32 -5.21
CA GLU A 348 -10.62 -16.30 -5.58
C GLU A 348 -10.15 -14.98 -6.18
N SER A 349 -11.08 -14.07 -6.49
CA SER A 349 -10.75 -12.72 -6.95
C SER A 349 -10.21 -11.88 -5.80
N TYR A 350 -9.32 -10.94 -6.12
CA TYR A 350 -8.86 -9.94 -5.16
C TYR A 350 -9.99 -8.96 -4.80
N CYS A 351 -10.03 -8.54 -3.53
CA CYS A 351 -10.94 -7.51 -3.06
C CYS A 351 -10.37 -6.14 -3.43
N SER A 352 -11.20 -5.22 -3.93
CA SER A 352 -10.78 -3.83 -4.15
C SER A 352 -11.01 -2.97 -2.91
N TYR A 353 -10.37 -1.80 -2.84
CA TYR A 353 -10.61 -0.83 -1.77
C TYR A 353 -12.08 -0.43 -1.70
N GLU A 354 -12.74 -0.10 -2.82
CA GLU A 354 -14.17 0.29 -2.80
C GLU A 354 -15.10 -0.82 -2.28
N GLN A 355 -14.77 -2.09 -2.55
CA GLN A 355 -15.52 -3.22 -2.02
C GLN A 355 -15.38 -3.32 -0.50
N PHE A 356 -14.17 -3.10 0.00
CA PHE A 356 -13.89 -3.13 1.43
C PHE A 356 -14.42 -1.91 2.17
N TYR A 357 -14.23 -0.69 1.64
CA TYR A 357 -14.81 0.54 2.19
C TYR A 357 -16.31 0.42 2.34
N TYR A 358 -17.00 -0.04 1.30
CA TYR A 358 -18.42 -0.31 1.38
C TYR A 358 -18.77 -1.33 2.48
N ALA A 359 -17.97 -2.40 2.63
CA ALA A 359 -18.18 -3.38 3.70
C ALA A 359 -18.02 -2.78 5.10
N ILE A 360 -17.05 -1.88 5.30
CA ILE A 360 -16.87 -1.14 6.57
C ILE A 360 -18.03 -0.19 6.82
N ILE A 361 -18.49 0.55 5.81
CA ILE A 361 -19.70 1.38 5.90
C ILE A 361 -20.90 0.55 6.34
N LYS A 362 -21.11 -0.62 5.73
CA LYS A 362 -22.18 -1.55 6.14
C LYS A 362 -21.98 -2.10 7.54
N ALA A 363 -20.75 -2.33 7.97
CA ALA A 363 -20.48 -2.74 9.35
C ALA A 363 -20.90 -1.66 10.35
N TYR A 364 -20.60 -0.37 10.06
CA TYR A 364 -21.07 0.75 10.89
C TYR A 364 -22.60 0.82 10.96
N GLU A 365 -23.30 0.75 9.82
CA GLU A 365 -24.77 0.71 9.79
C GLU A 365 -25.31 -0.42 10.70
N ARG A 366 -24.70 -1.61 10.65
CA ARG A 366 -25.17 -2.80 11.38
C ARG A 366 -24.88 -2.80 12.88
N VAL A 367 -23.87 -2.05 13.34
CA VAL A 367 -23.63 -1.87 14.78
C VAL A 367 -24.63 -0.88 15.37
N VAL A 368 -25.07 0.10 14.57
CA VAL A 368 -26.05 1.12 15.01
C VAL A 368 -27.46 0.54 15.10
N ASP A 369 -27.84 -0.36 14.18
CA ASP A 369 -29.17 -0.97 14.11
C ASP A 369 -29.45 -2.01 15.23
N GLN A 370 -28.52 -2.20 16.18
CA GLN A 370 -28.64 -3.12 17.31
C GLN A 370 -29.15 -2.42 18.56
#